data_AF-A0AAD8AL38-F1
#
_entry.id   AF-A0AAD8AL38-F1
#
_cell.length_a   1.000
_cell.length_b   1.000
_cell.length_c   1.000
_cell.angle_alpha   90.00
_cell.angle_beta   90.00
_cell.angle_gamma   90.00
#
_symmetry.space_group_name_H-M   'P 1'
#
loop_
_entity.id
_entity.type
_entity.pdbx_description
1 polymer ?
#
loop_
_entity_poly.entity_id
_entity_poly.type
_entity_poly.pdbx_seq_one_letter_code
_entity_poly.pdbx_strand_id
1 'polypeptide(L)'
;MQLDIDERHLLRLGHGEEALETEKDFSRYGRVNYVLAKRLDLLMEVQRLQESLEVAGDVAYTCETAGHFFLYQVLARWERFLSRVRPPSGKIVPVKTIKDEFPFHRFFDNAPKPLFKSHSYEEDMEIAEGCFRYIEKIFTQLEEFRAFELLRSGLDRSKYLLVKEAKVIAMTCTHAALKRRELVDLGFKYDNILMEESAQILEIETFIPLLLQNPEDGFSRLKRWIMIGDHHQLPPVIKNMAFQKYSNMEQSLFTRIVRLGVPTVDLDGQGRARP
;
A
#
# COMPACT_ATOMS: atom_id res chain seq x y z
N MET A 1 -5.97 2.55 17.12
CA MET A 1 -5.03 1.46 16.77
C MET A 1 -4.57 1.73 15.35
N GLN A 2 -3.28 2.00 15.14
CA GLN A 2 -2.74 2.30 13.82
C GLN A 2 -2.26 0.98 13.20
N LEU A 3 -2.84 0.58 12.07
CA LEU A 3 -2.41 -0.62 11.34
C LEU A 3 -1.09 -0.33 10.61
N ASP A 4 -0.27 -1.37 10.41
CA ASP A 4 0.99 -1.29 9.64
C ASP A 4 0.71 -1.32 8.13
N ILE A 5 0.03 -0.28 7.64
CA ILE A 5 -0.27 -0.10 6.21
C ILE A 5 0.29 1.24 5.77
N ASP A 6 1.27 1.19 4.87
CA ASP A 6 1.85 2.39 4.27
C ASP A 6 0.80 3.13 3.43
N GLU A 7 0.61 4.41 3.74
CA GLU A 7 -0.43 5.25 3.16
C GLU A 7 -0.27 5.53 1.67
N ARG A 8 0.93 5.28 1.12
CA ARG A 8 1.18 5.34 -0.32
C ARG A 8 0.38 4.29 -1.10
N HIS A 9 0.06 3.17 -0.46
CA HIS A 9 -0.67 2.07 -1.07
C HIS A 9 -2.19 2.25 -0.98
N LEU A 10 -2.68 3.31 -0.33
CA LEU A 10 -4.10 3.57 -0.12
C LEU A 10 -4.60 4.55 -1.18
N LEU A 11 -5.70 4.22 -1.84
CA LEU A 11 -6.37 5.10 -2.80
C LEU A 11 -7.88 5.02 -2.62
N ARG A 12 -8.55 6.17 -2.68
CA ARG A 12 -10.00 6.27 -2.71
C ARG A 12 -10.47 6.86 -4.04
N LEU A 13 -11.52 6.27 -4.61
CA LEU A 13 -12.24 6.77 -5.78
C LEU A 13 -13.70 7.12 -5.43
N GLY A 14 -14.21 8.27 -5.90
CA GLY A 14 -15.55 8.74 -5.61
C GLY A 14 -15.75 10.26 -5.74
N HIS A 15 -16.94 10.69 -6.13
CA HIS A 15 -17.31 12.12 -6.18
C HIS A 15 -17.42 12.78 -4.78
N GLY A 16 -17.27 12.01 -3.70
CA GLY A 16 -17.28 12.49 -2.31
C GLY A 16 -15.93 12.26 -1.60
N GLU A 17 -14.84 12.10 -2.34
CA GLU A 17 -13.47 12.00 -1.78
C GLU A 17 -13.14 13.20 -0.87
N GLU A 18 -13.61 14.41 -1.22
CA GLU A 18 -13.34 15.66 -0.51
C GLU A 18 -14.21 15.89 0.74
N ALA A 19 -15.31 15.15 0.88
CA ALA A 19 -16.29 15.35 1.94
C ALA A 19 -16.00 14.55 3.22
N LEU A 20 -14.93 13.76 3.26
CA LEU A 20 -14.53 13.08 4.48
C LEU A 20 -13.57 13.92 5.31
N GLU A 21 -13.92 14.09 6.58
CA GLU A 21 -13.02 14.63 7.61
C GLU A 21 -12.02 13.55 8.07
N THR A 22 -11.24 12.99 7.14
CA THR A 22 -10.05 12.21 7.50
C THR A 22 -8.86 13.14 7.69
N GLU A 23 -7.98 12.85 8.64
CA GLU A 23 -6.75 13.63 8.87
C GLU A 23 -5.86 13.72 7.63
N LYS A 24 -6.00 12.77 6.70
CA LYS A 24 -5.22 12.66 5.47
C LYS A 24 -6.12 12.53 4.25
N ASP A 25 -5.66 13.05 3.12
CA ASP A 25 -6.40 13.02 1.86
C ASP A 25 -6.02 11.81 0.99
N PHE A 26 -6.90 10.80 0.94
CA PHE A 26 -6.74 9.58 0.13
C PHE A 26 -7.34 9.69 -1.28
N SER A 27 -7.76 10.89 -1.70
CA SER A 27 -8.21 11.16 -3.06
C SER A 27 -7.07 10.94 -4.08
N ARG A 28 -7.43 10.86 -5.36
CA ARG A 28 -6.42 10.82 -6.44
C ARG A 28 -5.45 12.00 -6.36
N TYR A 29 -5.96 13.20 -6.08
CA TYR A 29 -5.15 14.41 -6.02
C TYR A 29 -4.27 14.44 -4.76
N GLY A 30 -4.85 14.13 -3.60
CA GLY A 30 -4.14 14.04 -2.33
C GLY A 30 -3.02 13.02 -2.36
N ARG A 31 -3.24 11.85 -2.98
CA ARG A 31 -2.21 10.82 -3.12
C ARG A 31 -1.09 11.23 -4.07
N VAL A 32 -1.40 11.91 -5.18
CA VAL A 32 -0.36 12.48 -6.05
C VAL A 32 0.48 13.51 -5.31
N ASN A 33 -0.15 14.43 -4.55
CA ASN A 33 0.57 15.43 -3.77
C ASN A 33 1.43 14.80 -2.68
N TYR A 34 0.91 13.79 -1.99
CA TYR A 34 1.66 13.00 -1.02
C TYR A 34 2.93 12.41 -1.64
N VAL A 35 2.81 11.73 -2.78
CA VAL A 35 3.96 11.13 -3.48
C VAL A 35 4.98 12.18 -3.89
N LEU A 36 4.53 13.32 -4.43
CA LEU A 36 5.42 14.40 -4.85
C LEU A 36 6.19 15.01 -3.67
N ALA A 37 5.52 15.26 -2.55
CA ALA A 37 6.15 15.77 -1.34
C ALA A 37 7.11 14.73 -0.73
N LYS A 38 6.65 13.49 -0.58
CA LYS A 38 7.44 12.40 0.00
C LYS A 38 8.69 12.10 -0.83
N ARG A 39 8.60 12.18 -2.16
CA ARG A 39 9.76 12.08 -3.05
C ARG A 39 10.83 13.11 -2.71
N LEU A 40 10.46 14.37 -2.47
CA LEU A 40 11.44 15.41 -2.11
C LEU A 40 12.11 15.08 -0.77
N ASP A 41 11.34 14.66 0.24
CA ASP A 41 11.90 14.26 1.54
C ASP A 41 12.89 13.10 1.41
N LEU A 42 12.55 12.08 0.60
CA LEU A 42 13.42 10.93 0.38
C LEU A 42 14.68 11.30 -0.39
N LEU A 43 14.60 12.19 -1.38
CA LEU A 43 15.78 12.70 -2.09
C LEU A 43 16.70 13.50 -1.16
N MET A 44 16.14 14.23 -0.19
CA MET A 44 16.93 14.87 0.88
C MET A 44 17.63 13.83 1.77
N GLU A 45 16.98 12.71 2.09
CA GLU A 45 17.64 11.62 2.82
C GLU A 45 18.76 10.95 2.00
N VAL A 46 18.61 10.83 0.69
CA VAL A 46 19.69 10.34 -0.19
C VAL A 46 20.87 11.30 -0.19
N GLN A 47 20.62 12.61 -0.25
CA GLN A 47 21.67 13.62 -0.12
C GLN A 47 22.38 13.53 1.23
N ARG A 48 21.62 13.40 2.33
CA ARG A 48 22.19 13.20 3.67
C ARG A 48 23.03 11.93 3.76
N LEU A 49 22.62 10.86 3.10
CA LEU A 49 23.38 9.61 3.01
C LEU A 49 24.68 9.81 2.20
N GLN A 50 24.63 10.51 1.06
CA GLN A 50 25.83 10.86 0.28
C GLN A 50 26.85 11.63 1.12
N GLU A 51 26.42 12.70 1.80
CA GLU A 51 27.25 13.52 2.67
C GLU A 51 27.86 12.69 3.81
N SER A 52 27.07 11.80 4.42
CA SER A 52 27.52 10.91 5.49
C SER A 52 28.59 9.90 5.04
N LEU A 53 28.61 9.56 3.76
CA LEU A 53 29.56 8.65 3.13
C LEU A 53 30.77 9.37 2.50
N GLU A 54 30.86 10.69 2.65
CA GLU A 54 31.92 11.55 2.10
C GLU A 54 32.08 11.39 0.57
N VAL A 55 30.97 11.14 -0.13
CA VAL A 55 30.97 11.04 -1.60
C VAL A 55 30.82 12.44 -2.20
N ALA A 56 31.75 12.86 -3.06
CA ALA A 56 31.65 14.12 -3.77
C ALA A 56 30.48 14.11 -4.76
N GLY A 57 29.68 15.17 -4.77
CA GLY A 57 28.55 15.33 -5.70
C GLY A 57 27.94 16.71 -5.55
N ASP A 58 27.97 17.49 -6.64
CA ASP A 58 27.50 18.87 -6.69
C ASP A 58 26.07 19.01 -7.26
N VAL A 59 25.40 17.89 -7.58
CA VAL A 59 24.11 17.88 -8.27
C VAL A 59 23.05 17.21 -7.40
N ALA A 60 21.88 17.86 -7.30
CA ALA A 60 20.72 17.30 -6.61
C ALA A 60 20.28 15.95 -7.23
N TYR A 61 19.90 15.00 -6.39
CA TYR A 61 19.43 13.68 -6.85
C TYR A 61 18.06 13.76 -7.54
N THR A 62 17.88 12.90 -8.54
CA THR A 62 16.58 12.47 -9.07
C THR A 62 16.32 11.02 -8.61
N CYS A 63 15.11 10.50 -8.83
CA CYS A 63 14.83 9.09 -8.55
C CYS A 63 15.81 8.17 -9.31
N GLU A 64 16.12 8.51 -10.56
CA GLU A 64 17.06 7.76 -11.39
C GLU A 64 18.50 7.80 -10.84
N THR A 65 19.04 8.98 -10.53
CA THR A 65 20.41 9.09 -10.02
C THR A 65 20.54 8.54 -8.59
N ALA A 66 19.47 8.57 -7.80
CA ALA A 66 19.39 7.89 -6.51
C ALA A 66 19.51 6.36 -6.67
N GLY A 67 18.87 5.77 -7.68
CA GLY A 67 19.01 4.35 -8.00
C GLY A 67 20.46 3.96 -8.36
N HIS A 68 21.15 4.79 -9.15
CA HIS A 68 22.57 4.60 -9.44
C HIS A 68 23.42 4.70 -8.16
N PHE A 69 23.16 5.71 -7.32
CA PHE A 69 23.87 5.86 -6.04
C PHE A 69 23.67 4.65 -5.12
N PHE A 70 22.46 4.10 -5.05
CA PHE A 70 22.20 2.88 -4.27
C PHE A 70 23.09 1.72 -4.73
N LEU A 71 23.11 1.42 -6.03
CA LEU A 71 23.89 0.30 -6.57
C LEU A 71 25.39 0.49 -6.38
N TYR A 72 25.92 1.67 -6.76
CA TYR A 72 27.37 1.88 -6.79
C TYR A 72 27.98 2.24 -5.43
N GLN A 73 27.22 2.88 -4.53
CA GLN A 73 27.76 3.36 -3.26
C GLN A 73 27.21 2.59 -2.07
N VAL A 74 25.90 2.38 -1.99
CA VAL A 74 25.25 1.77 -0.82
C VAL A 74 25.43 0.25 -0.82
N LEU A 75 24.99 -0.43 -1.89
CA LEU A 75 25.04 -1.88 -2.02
C LEU A 75 26.49 -2.39 -1.96
N ALA A 76 27.41 -1.76 -2.69
CA ALA A 76 28.83 -2.13 -2.67
C ALA A 76 29.46 -2.04 -1.27
N ARG A 77 29.10 -1.04 -0.46
CA ARG A 77 29.56 -0.93 0.95
C ARG A 77 28.93 -1.99 1.84
N TRP A 78 27.64 -2.28 1.64
CA TRP A 78 26.93 -3.30 2.38
C TRP A 78 27.49 -4.71 2.11
N GLU A 79 27.74 -5.07 0.84
CA GLU A 79 28.37 -6.33 0.47
C GLU A 79 29.77 -6.47 1.05
N ARG A 80 30.55 -5.38 1.03
CA ARG A 80 31.88 -5.35 1.67
C ARG A 80 31.78 -5.59 3.18
N PHE A 81 30.83 -4.95 3.85
CA PHE A 81 30.55 -5.19 5.26
C PHE A 81 30.18 -6.65 5.53
N LEU A 82 29.22 -7.21 4.78
CA LEU A 82 28.80 -8.61 4.89
C LEU A 82 29.96 -9.58 4.70
N SER A 83 30.87 -9.31 3.75
CA SER A 83 32.05 -10.15 3.52
C SER A 83 32.98 -10.25 4.75
N ARG A 84 33.00 -9.21 5.59
CA ARG A 84 33.83 -9.12 6.80
C ARG A 84 33.14 -9.73 8.02
N VAL A 85 31.82 -9.50 8.16
CA VAL A 85 31.05 -9.97 9.33
C VAL A 85 30.41 -11.35 9.15
N ARG A 86 30.31 -11.85 7.92
CA ARG A 86 29.87 -13.20 7.56
C ARG A 86 30.90 -13.86 6.61
N PRO A 87 32.12 -14.15 7.09
CA PRO A 87 33.14 -14.76 6.25
C PRO A 87 32.70 -16.17 5.81
N PRO A 88 32.90 -16.55 4.53
CA PRO A 88 32.49 -17.86 4.00
C PRO A 88 33.13 -19.07 4.72
N SER A 89 34.21 -18.82 5.45
CA SER A 89 35.00 -19.81 6.17
C SER A 89 34.41 -20.25 7.52
N GLY A 90 33.25 -19.70 7.93
CA GLY A 90 32.61 -20.03 9.21
C GLY A 90 33.42 -19.60 10.45
N LYS A 91 34.39 -18.70 10.28
CA LYS A 91 35.21 -18.18 11.38
C LYS A 91 34.33 -17.38 12.35
N ILE A 92 34.56 -17.59 13.64
CA ILE A 92 33.92 -16.81 14.72
C ILE A 92 34.38 -15.36 14.59
N VAL A 93 33.43 -14.45 14.36
CA VAL A 93 33.67 -13.02 14.25
C VAL A 93 33.43 -12.37 15.62
N PRO A 94 34.37 -11.56 16.14
CA PRO A 94 34.14 -10.81 17.37
C PRO A 94 32.91 -9.90 17.24
N VAL A 95 32.08 -9.81 18.28
CA VAL A 95 30.86 -8.96 18.28
C VAL A 95 31.17 -7.51 17.92
N LYS A 96 32.31 -6.99 18.40
CA LYS A 96 32.78 -5.62 18.10
C LYS A 96 32.99 -5.36 16.61
N THR A 97 33.32 -6.38 15.82
CA THR A 97 33.57 -6.23 14.39
C THR A 97 32.34 -5.72 13.64
N ILE A 98 31.11 -6.07 14.07
CA ILE A 98 29.89 -5.53 13.46
C ILE A 98 29.85 -4.01 13.61
N LYS A 99 30.04 -3.54 14.84
CA LYS A 99 30.08 -2.12 15.15
C LYS A 99 31.22 -1.42 14.42
N ASP A 100 32.41 -1.98 14.39
CA ASP A 100 33.58 -1.31 13.82
C ASP A 100 33.52 -1.23 12.28
N GLU A 101 32.93 -2.23 11.63
CA GLU A 101 32.86 -2.34 10.16
C GLU A 101 31.58 -1.77 9.55
N PHE A 102 30.57 -1.42 10.36
CA PHE A 102 29.29 -0.94 9.85
C PHE A 102 29.45 0.37 9.04
N PRO A 103 29.02 0.42 7.77
CA PRO A 103 29.39 1.51 6.87
C PRO A 103 28.53 2.77 7.00
N PHE A 104 27.44 2.75 7.76
CA PHE A 104 26.43 3.82 7.78
C PHE A 104 26.31 4.55 9.12
N HIS A 105 27.35 4.52 9.98
CA HIS A 105 27.30 5.14 11.32
C HIS A 105 26.81 6.59 11.31
N ARG A 106 27.44 7.43 10.47
CA ARG A 106 27.14 8.86 10.41
C ARG A 106 25.72 9.14 9.94
N PHE A 107 25.18 8.29 9.06
CA PHE A 107 23.80 8.40 8.61
C PHE A 107 22.80 8.14 9.75
N PHE A 108 23.14 7.28 10.72
CA PHE A 108 22.31 6.98 11.88
C PHE A 108 22.71 7.76 13.14
N ASP A 109 23.30 8.96 12.99
CA ASP A 109 23.62 9.83 14.12
C ASP A 109 22.40 10.48 14.77
N ASN A 110 21.32 10.63 14.02
CA ASN A 110 20.02 11.09 14.50
C ASN A 110 19.17 10.00 15.17
N ALA A 111 19.62 8.74 15.16
CA ALA A 111 18.93 7.64 15.83
C ALA A 111 19.29 7.54 17.33
N PRO A 112 18.44 6.94 18.18
CA PRO A 112 18.76 6.71 19.59
C PRO A 112 20.10 5.97 19.77
N LYS A 113 20.97 6.51 20.63
CA LYS A 113 22.32 5.96 20.90
C LYS A 113 22.33 5.14 22.19
N PRO A 114 23.17 4.08 22.29
CA PRO A 114 24.06 3.56 21.24
C PRO A 114 23.30 2.70 20.20
N LEU A 115 23.75 2.75 18.94
CA LEU A 115 23.15 1.95 17.86
C LEU A 115 23.37 0.45 18.08
N PHE A 116 24.61 0.05 18.39
CA PHE A 116 24.99 -1.33 18.67
C PHE A 116 25.27 -1.51 20.16
N LYS A 117 24.77 -2.59 20.75
CA LYS A 117 24.91 -2.88 22.19
C LYS A 117 26.14 -3.73 22.47
N SER A 118 26.65 -4.45 21.46
CA SER A 118 27.80 -5.35 21.60
C SER A 118 27.62 -6.46 22.63
N HIS A 119 26.38 -6.91 22.81
CA HIS A 119 26.02 -8.02 23.70
C HIS A 119 26.16 -9.38 23.00
N SER A 120 25.56 -9.52 21.81
CA SER A 120 25.62 -10.74 21.00
C SER A 120 25.82 -10.39 19.53
N TYR A 121 26.43 -11.32 18.79
CA TYR A 121 26.60 -11.18 17.35
C TYR A 121 25.23 -11.12 16.65
N GLU A 122 24.30 -11.97 17.08
CA GLU A 122 22.96 -12.09 16.50
C GLU A 122 22.15 -10.80 16.66
N GLU A 123 22.17 -10.19 17.86
CA GLU A 123 21.47 -8.94 18.12
C GLU A 123 22.06 -7.77 17.33
N ASP A 124 23.38 -7.59 17.35
CA ASP A 124 24.02 -6.49 16.62
C ASP A 124 23.88 -6.69 15.09
N MET A 125 23.82 -7.93 14.61
CA MET A 125 23.61 -8.23 13.19
C MET A 125 22.16 -7.92 12.75
N GLU A 126 21.17 -8.28 13.57
CA GLU A 126 19.75 -7.92 13.30
C GLU A 126 19.57 -6.40 13.28
N ILE A 127 20.27 -5.66 14.16
CA ILE A 127 20.29 -4.20 14.15
C ILE A 127 20.88 -3.68 12.83
N ALA A 128 22.03 -4.20 12.40
CA ALA A 128 22.67 -3.80 11.15
C ALA A 128 21.77 -4.06 9.94
N GLU A 129 21.11 -5.23 9.89
CA GLU A 129 20.14 -5.57 8.84
C GLU A 129 18.88 -4.72 8.90
N GLY A 130 18.41 -4.34 10.08
CA GLY A 130 17.33 -3.36 10.27
C GLY A 130 17.69 -1.99 9.71
N CYS A 131 18.90 -1.50 9.99
CA CYS A 131 19.43 -0.28 9.41
C CYS A 131 19.52 -0.35 7.89
N PHE A 132 20.00 -1.47 7.34
CA PHE A 132 20.07 -1.64 5.90
C PHE A 132 18.69 -1.69 5.26
N ARG A 133 17.72 -2.41 5.85
CA ARG A 133 16.32 -2.41 5.42
C ARG A 133 15.70 -1.01 5.41
N TYR A 134 16.04 -0.16 6.39
CA TYR A 134 15.61 1.24 6.40
C TYR A 134 16.16 2.02 5.20
N ILE A 135 17.45 1.90 4.91
CA ILE A 135 18.08 2.55 3.75
C ILE A 135 17.49 2.01 2.45
N GLU A 136 17.40 0.69 2.29
CA GLU A 136 16.82 0.03 1.13
C GLU A 136 15.37 0.46 0.89
N LYS A 137 14.59 0.63 1.97
CA LYS A 137 13.21 1.15 1.87
C LYS A 137 13.17 2.52 1.20
N ILE A 138 14.07 3.45 1.55
CA ILE A 138 14.15 4.80 0.93
C ILE A 138 14.28 4.68 -0.59
N PHE A 139 15.24 3.88 -1.06
CA PHE A 139 15.48 3.71 -2.50
C PHE A 139 14.37 2.93 -3.20
N THR A 140 13.76 1.97 -2.53
CA THR A 140 12.59 1.25 -3.05
C THR A 140 11.43 2.19 -3.30
N GLN A 141 11.12 3.11 -2.36
CA GLN A 141 10.04 4.10 -2.61
C GLN A 141 10.44 5.11 -3.70
N LEU A 142 11.71 5.51 -3.79
CA LEU A 142 12.15 6.40 -4.87
C LEU A 142 12.01 5.76 -6.25
N GLU A 143 12.27 4.47 -6.40
CA GLU A 143 12.06 3.76 -7.66
C GLU A 143 10.56 3.66 -8.02
N GLU A 144 9.70 3.38 -7.04
CA GLU A 144 8.23 3.43 -7.22
C GLU A 144 7.77 4.83 -7.68
N PHE A 145 8.40 5.88 -7.16
CA PHE A 145 8.09 7.29 -7.49
C PHE A 145 8.72 7.78 -8.78
N ARG A 146 9.64 7.03 -9.40
CA ARG A 146 10.32 7.42 -10.65
C ARG A 146 9.33 7.75 -11.77
N ALA A 147 8.22 7.02 -11.85
CA ALA A 147 7.18 7.28 -12.84
C ALA A 147 6.58 8.69 -12.73
N PHE A 148 6.57 9.30 -11.54
CA PHE A 148 6.04 10.64 -11.32
C PHE A 148 6.97 11.75 -11.84
N GLU A 149 8.25 11.45 -12.03
CA GLU A 149 9.20 12.34 -12.73
C GLU A 149 8.92 12.37 -14.25
N LEU A 150 8.58 11.21 -14.81
CA LEU A 150 8.31 11.04 -16.24
C LEU A 150 6.93 11.56 -16.63
N LEU A 151 5.92 11.32 -15.79
CA LEU A 151 4.54 11.73 -16.03
C LEU A 151 4.33 13.19 -15.63
N ARG A 152 3.99 14.05 -16.59
CA ARG A 152 3.79 15.49 -16.36
C ARG A 152 2.38 15.85 -15.91
N SER A 153 1.36 15.19 -16.46
CA SER A 153 -0.04 15.54 -16.18
C SER A 153 -0.52 14.91 -14.87
N GLY A 154 -1.35 15.65 -14.11
CA GLY A 154 -1.97 15.11 -12.90
C GLY A 154 -2.87 13.90 -13.19
N LEU A 155 -3.50 13.89 -14.36
CA LEU A 155 -4.33 12.76 -14.82
C LEU A 155 -3.47 11.50 -15.00
N ASP A 156 -2.34 11.58 -15.68
CA ASP A 156 -1.51 10.40 -15.94
C ASP A 156 -0.85 9.89 -14.65
N ARG A 157 -0.43 10.80 -13.76
CA ARG A 157 0.03 10.44 -12.41
C ARG A 157 -1.04 9.70 -11.62
N SER A 158 -2.29 10.16 -11.68
CA SER A 158 -3.41 9.50 -11.00
C SER A 158 -3.70 8.10 -11.58
N LYS A 159 -3.56 7.93 -12.91
CA LYS A 159 -3.71 6.63 -13.58
C LYS A 159 -2.60 5.66 -13.18
N TYR A 160 -1.36 6.14 -13.14
CA TYR A 160 -0.24 5.32 -12.68
C TYR A 160 -0.45 4.84 -11.25
N LEU A 161 -0.88 5.74 -10.37
CA LEU A 161 -1.16 5.42 -8.97
C LEU A 161 -2.25 4.35 -8.86
N LEU A 162 -3.33 4.47 -9.64
CA LEU A 162 -4.44 3.52 -9.67
C LEU A 162 -4.04 2.12 -10.19
N VAL A 163 -3.17 2.04 -11.20
CA VAL A 163 -2.86 0.79 -11.90
C VAL A 163 -1.66 0.06 -11.31
N LYS A 164 -0.71 0.78 -10.68
CA LYS A 164 0.57 0.22 -10.26
C LYS A 164 0.88 0.37 -8.78
N GLU A 165 0.59 1.52 -8.19
CA GLU A 165 1.08 1.85 -6.85
C GLU A 165 0.12 1.43 -5.72
N ALA A 166 -1.17 1.73 -5.89
CA ALA A 166 -2.16 1.44 -4.86
C ALA A 166 -2.40 -0.06 -4.72
N LYS A 167 -2.37 -0.55 -3.48
CA LYS A 167 -2.65 -1.95 -3.12
C LYS A 167 -4.02 -2.11 -2.47
N VAL A 168 -4.55 -1.05 -1.88
CA VAL A 168 -5.89 -0.99 -1.29
C VAL A 168 -6.63 0.16 -1.93
N ILE A 169 -7.68 -0.16 -2.68
CA ILE A 169 -8.42 0.80 -3.50
C ILE A 169 -9.88 0.72 -3.07
N ALA A 170 -10.38 1.82 -2.51
CA ALA A 170 -11.73 1.92 -1.98
C ALA A 170 -12.60 2.77 -2.89
N MET A 171 -13.83 2.33 -3.15
CA MET A 171 -14.84 3.10 -3.88
C MET A 171 -16.24 2.61 -3.49
N THR A 172 -17.26 3.46 -3.70
CA THR A 172 -18.65 3.02 -3.52
C THR A 172 -19.10 2.12 -4.67
N CYS A 173 -20.08 1.24 -4.45
CA CYS A 173 -20.63 0.39 -5.51
C CYS A 173 -21.24 1.21 -6.66
N THR A 174 -21.87 2.34 -6.35
CA THR A 174 -22.35 3.30 -7.36
C THR A 174 -21.20 3.88 -8.19
N HIS A 175 -20.06 4.20 -7.58
CA HIS A 175 -18.89 4.68 -8.32
C HIS A 175 -18.29 3.58 -9.21
N ALA A 176 -18.19 2.35 -8.70
CA ALA A 176 -17.78 1.20 -9.48
C ALA A 176 -18.67 0.99 -10.71
N ALA A 177 -20.00 1.10 -10.55
CA ALA A 177 -20.95 1.01 -11.64
C ALA A 177 -20.74 2.10 -12.71
N LEU A 178 -20.60 3.35 -12.28
CA LEU A 178 -20.40 4.49 -13.17
C LEU A 178 -19.05 4.46 -13.90
N LYS A 179 -18.00 3.96 -13.25
CA LYS A 179 -16.62 3.98 -13.76
C LYS A 179 -16.13 2.67 -14.34
N ARG A 180 -16.96 1.63 -14.38
CA ARG A 180 -16.58 0.30 -14.90
C ARG A 180 -15.83 0.36 -16.23
N ARG A 181 -16.38 1.07 -17.21
CA ARG A 181 -15.75 1.16 -18.55
C ARG A 181 -14.36 1.78 -18.48
N GLU A 182 -14.24 2.91 -17.79
CA GLU A 182 -12.96 3.61 -17.61
C GLU A 182 -11.92 2.74 -16.90
N LEU A 183 -12.32 2.03 -15.82
CA LEU A 183 -11.42 1.13 -15.08
C LEU A 183 -10.92 -0.03 -15.94
N VAL A 184 -11.83 -0.65 -16.71
CA VAL A 184 -11.47 -1.74 -17.64
C VAL A 184 -10.53 -1.25 -18.74
N ASP A 185 -10.82 -0.09 -19.33
CA ASP A 185 -10.00 0.51 -20.41
C ASP A 185 -8.60 0.92 -19.89
N LEU A 186 -8.50 1.31 -18.61
CA LEU A 186 -7.23 1.62 -17.95
C LEU A 186 -6.40 0.36 -17.61
N GLY A 187 -6.97 -0.84 -17.76
CA GLY A 187 -6.32 -2.08 -17.37
C GLY A 187 -6.24 -2.25 -15.85
N PHE A 188 -7.25 -1.77 -15.12
CA PHE A 188 -7.38 -1.98 -13.69
C PHE A 188 -7.31 -3.48 -13.35
N LYS A 189 -6.54 -3.84 -12.32
CA LYS A 189 -6.35 -5.22 -11.86
C LYS A 189 -6.49 -5.31 -10.35
N TYR A 190 -7.11 -6.38 -9.87
CA TYR A 190 -7.25 -6.68 -8.46
C TYR A 190 -7.43 -8.18 -8.22
N ASP A 191 -6.94 -8.64 -7.08
CA ASP A 191 -7.01 -10.05 -6.69
C ASP A 191 -8.11 -10.32 -5.65
N ASN A 192 -8.50 -9.32 -4.86
CA ASN A 192 -9.44 -9.52 -3.75
C ASN A 192 -10.45 -8.37 -3.72
N ILE A 193 -11.71 -8.69 -3.41
CA ILE A 193 -12.77 -7.71 -3.13
C ILE A 193 -13.24 -7.88 -1.69
N LEU A 194 -13.36 -6.77 -0.98
CA LEU A 194 -14.06 -6.67 0.30
C LEU A 194 -15.20 -5.66 0.14
N MET A 195 -16.40 -6.07 0.55
CA MET A 195 -17.60 -5.23 0.54
C MET A 195 -18.13 -5.08 1.96
N GLU A 196 -18.38 -3.84 2.38
CA GLU A 196 -19.13 -3.52 3.59
C GLU A 196 -20.57 -3.13 3.22
N GLU A 197 -21.48 -3.17 4.19
CA GLU A 197 -22.90 -2.87 3.98
C GLU A 197 -23.54 -3.71 2.87
N SER A 198 -23.04 -4.95 2.69
CA SER A 198 -23.38 -5.82 1.54
C SER A 198 -24.87 -6.12 1.42
N ALA A 199 -25.59 -6.13 2.55
CA ALA A 199 -27.03 -6.33 2.59
C ALA A 199 -27.85 -5.14 2.06
N GLN A 200 -27.26 -3.92 2.04
CA GLN A 200 -27.89 -2.67 1.60
C GLN A 200 -27.62 -2.32 0.12
N ILE A 201 -26.79 -3.11 -0.57
CA ILE A 201 -26.40 -2.87 -1.97
C ILE A 201 -27.33 -3.63 -2.91
N LEU A 202 -27.80 -2.98 -3.99
CA LEU A 202 -28.62 -3.63 -5.01
C LEU A 202 -27.88 -4.80 -5.64
N GLU A 203 -28.60 -5.87 -5.98
CA GLU A 203 -27.99 -7.09 -6.52
C GLU A 203 -27.07 -6.83 -7.74
N ILE A 204 -27.50 -5.98 -8.68
CA ILE A 204 -26.68 -5.63 -9.84
C ILE A 204 -25.44 -4.79 -9.46
N GLU A 205 -25.56 -3.91 -8.47
CA GLU A 205 -24.45 -3.10 -7.98
C GLU A 205 -23.46 -3.93 -7.16
N THR A 206 -23.87 -5.05 -6.57
CA THR A 206 -22.95 -6.04 -5.98
C THR A 206 -22.22 -6.86 -7.06
N PHE A 207 -22.86 -7.12 -8.20
CA PHE A 207 -22.26 -7.92 -9.27
C PHE A 207 -21.22 -7.14 -10.09
N ILE A 208 -21.48 -5.86 -10.38
CA ILE A 208 -20.58 -5.05 -11.22
C ILE A 208 -19.12 -5.00 -10.73
N PRO A 209 -18.83 -4.81 -9.42
CA PRO A 209 -17.47 -4.82 -8.89
C PRO A 209 -16.67 -6.09 -9.20
N LEU A 210 -17.32 -7.23 -9.46
CA LEU A 210 -16.64 -8.47 -9.84
C LEU A 210 -16.01 -8.41 -11.26
N LEU A 211 -16.40 -7.41 -12.06
CA LEU A 211 -16.08 -7.28 -13.47
C LEU A 211 -15.46 -5.91 -13.82
N LEU A 212 -14.68 -5.33 -12.89
CA LEU A 212 -13.93 -4.08 -13.11
C LEU A 212 -12.57 -4.31 -13.78
N GLN A 213 -12.23 -5.56 -14.12
CA GLN A 213 -10.99 -5.95 -14.78
C GLN A 213 -11.24 -6.92 -15.93
N ASN A 214 -10.33 -6.97 -16.90
CA ASN A 214 -10.35 -7.96 -17.97
C ASN A 214 -9.89 -9.34 -17.46
N PRO A 215 -10.37 -10.44 -18.05
CA PRO A 215 -9.83 -11.77 -17.78
C PRO A 215 -8.33 -11.87 -18.09
N GLU A 216 -7.62 -12.70 -17.33
CA GLU A 216 -6.21 -13.02 -17.53
C GLU A 216 -6.14 -14.51 -17.93
N ASP A 217 -5.55 -14.81 -19.08
CA ASP A 217 -5.51 -16.16 -19.66
C ASP A 217 -6.87 -16.85 -19.80
N GLY A 218 -7.94 -16.06 -20.02
CA GLY A 218 -9.31 -16.55 -20.17
C GLY A 218 -10.05 -16.78 -18.86
N PHE A 219 -9.43 -16.54 -17.71
CA PHE A 219 -10.03 -16.72 -16.38
C PHE A 219 -10.13 -15.39 -15.61
N SER A 220 -11.03 -15.35 -14.63
CA SER A 220 -11.07 -14.23 -13.68
C SER A 220 -9.85 -14.25 -12.77
N ARG A 221 -9.19 -13.11 -12.60
CA ARG A 221 -8.07 -12.93 -11.65
C ARG A 221 -8.53 -12.97 -10.19
N LEU A 222 -9.83 -12.79 -9.93
CA LEU A 222 -10.39 -12.70 -8.58
C LEU A 222 -10.13 -13.97 -7.76
N LYS A 223 -9.43 -13.81 -6.63
CA LYS A 223 -9.06 -14.90 -5.70
C LYS A 223 -9.95 -14.95 -4.47
N ARG A 224 -10.39 -13.78 -3.97
CA ARG A 224 -11.23 -13.68 -2.76
C ARG A 224 -12.34 -12.67 -2.94
N TRP A 225 -13.52 -13.02 -2.46
CA TRP A 225 -14.67 -12.14 -2.37
C TRP A 225 -15.24 -12.21 -0.96
N ILE A 226 -15.02 -11.14 -0.19
CA ILE A 226 -15.46 -11.00 1.19
C ILE A 226 -16.64 -10.03 1.21
N MET A 227 -17.75 -10.44 1.81
CA MET A 227 -18.93 -9.59 2.00
C MET A 227 -19.26 -9.53 3.48
N ILE A 228 -19.35 -8.33 4.01
CA ILE A 228 -19.78 -8.02 5.37
C ILE A 228 -21.08 -7.23 5.25
N GLY A 229 -22.11 -7.67 5.95
CA GLY A 229 -23.44 -7.06 5.91
C GLY A 229 -24.39 -7.74 6.89
N ASP A 230 -25.56 -7.12 7.09
CA ASP A 230 -26.60 -7.64 7.96
C ASP A 230 -27.93 -7.70 7.21
N HIS A 231 -28.37 -8.92 6.91
CA HIS A 231 -29.63 -9.17 6.19
C HIS A 231 -30.87 -9.06 7.09
N HIS A 232 -30.70 -8.81 8.39
CA HIS A 232 -31.77 -8.45 9.32
C HIS A 232 -31.98 -6.93 9.42
N GLN A 233 -31.11 -6.11 8.82
CA GLN A 233 -31.26 -4.66 8.73
C GLN A 233 -31.98 -4.23 7.45
N LEU A 234 -32.07 -2.91 7.23
CA LEU A 234 -32.76 -2.34 6.09
C LEU A 234 -32.15 -2.83 4.75
N PRO A 235 -32.98 -3.22 3.77
CA PRO A 235 -32.52 -3.56 2.43
C PRO A 235 -32.21 -2.29 1.59
N PRO A 236 -31.69 -2.45 0.36
CA PRO A 236 -31.54 -1.37 -0.62
C PRO A 236 -32.82 -0.54 -0.78
N VAL A 237 -32.66 0.78 -0.86
CA VAL A 237 -33.80 1.70 -1.01
C VAL A 237 -34.36 1.64 -2.44
N ILE A 238 -35.59 1.16 -2.58
CA ILE A 238 -36.34 1.18 -3.85
C ILE A 238 -37.31 2.37 -3.87
N LYS A 239 -37.09 3.31 -4.79
CA LYS A 239 -37.91 4.54 -4.88
C LYS A 239 -39.38 4.27 -5.16
N ASN A 240 -39.67 3.30 -6.02
CA ASN A 240 -41.04 2.91 -6.35
C ASN A 240 -41.33 1.52 -5.80
N MET A 241 -42.13 1.50 -4.72
CA MET A 241 -42.51 0.30 -3.97
C MET A 241 -43.22 -0.76 -4.83
N ALA A 242 -43.73 -0.42 -6.03
CA ALA A 242 -44.27 -1.42 -6.96
C ALA A 242 -43.20 -2.45 -7.37
N PHE A 243 -41.97 -2.01 -7.68
CA PHE A 243 -40.88 -2.93 -8.04
C PHE A 243 -40.44 -3.82 -6.87
N GLN A 244 -40.51 -3.30 -5.66
CA GLN A 244 -40.29 -4.11 -4.46
C GLN A 244 -41.38 -5.18 -4.32
N LYS A 245 -42.66 -4.77 -4.32
CA LYS A 245 -43.80 -5.69 -4.07
C LYS A 245 -43.96 -6.78 -5.12
N TYR A 246 -43.76 -6.45 -6.41
CA TYR A 246 -43.99 -7.39 -7.51
C TYR A 246 -42.75 -8.16 -7.93
N SER A 247 -41.55 -7.57 -7.80
CA SER A 247 -40.32 -8.16 -8.34
C SER A 247 -39.27 -8.48 -7.27
N ASN A 248 -39.51 -8.17 -6.00
CA ASN A 248 -38.53 -8.31 -4.92
C ASN A 248 -37.21 -7.56 -5.22
N MET A 249 -37.30 -6.40 -5.89
CA MET A 249 -36.13 -5.65 -6.38
C MET A 249 -35.19 -5.16 -5.25
N GLU A 250 -35.68 -5.09 -4.02
CA GLU A 250 -34.86 -4.72 -2.85
C GLU A 250 -33.94 -5.84 -2.38
N GLN A 251 -34.09 -7.07 -2.86
CA GLN A 251 -33.21 -8.16 -2.44
C GLN A 251 -31.78 -7.92 -2.91
N SER A 252 -30.86 -7.77 -1.96
CA SER A 252 -29.43 -7.72 -2.25
C SER A 252 -28.89 -9.10 -2.61
N LEU A 253 -27.76 -9.12 -3.32
CA LEU A 253 -27.04 -10.36 -3.62
C LEU A 253 -26.63 -11.08 -2.34
N PHE A 254 -26.22 -10.33 -1.31
CA PHE A 254 -25.89 -10.83 0.02
C PHE A 254 -27.07 -11.56 0.67
N THR A 255 -28.25 -10.93 0.75
CA THR A 255 -29.44 -11.58 1.31
C THR A 255 -29.85 -12.80 0.50
N ARG A 256 -29.69 -12.76 -0.84
CA ARG A 256 -29.98 -13.92 -1.70
C ARG A 256 -29.06 -15.11 -1.42
N ILE A 257 -27.75 -14.91 -1.31
CA ILE A 257 -26.81 -16.02 -1.06
C ILE A 257 -26.98 -16.62 0.34
N VAL A 258 -27.31 -15.81 1.36
CA VAL A 258 -27.65 -16.32 2.70
C VAL A 258 -28.89 -17.21 2.62
N ARG A 259 -29.95 -16.77 1.94
CA ARG A 259 -31.17 -17.58 1.73
C ARG A 259 -30.92 -18.87 0.95
N LEU A 260 -29.91 -18.90 0.08
CA LEU A 260 -29.51 -20.09 -0.66
C LEU A 260 -28.64 -21.06 0.17
N GLY A 261 -28.35 -20.74 1.44
CA GLY A 261 -27.61 -21.61 2.36
C GLY A 261 -26.10 -21.54 2.20
N VAL A 262 -25.56 -20.44 1.64
CA VAL A 262 -24.12 -20.21 1.68
C VAL A 262 -23.69 -20.05 3.15
N PRO A 263 -22.66 -20.79 3.64
CA PRO A 263 -22.22 -20.69 5.02
C PRO A 263 -21.80 -19.27 5.39
N THR A 264 -22.29 -18.81 6.54
CA THR A 264 -21.99 -17.49 7.11
C THR A 264 -21.13 -17.60 8.35
N VAL A 265 -20.42 -16.52 8.68
CA VAL A 265 -19.80 -16.33 9.99
C VAL A 265 -20.61 -15.24 10.68
N ASP A 266 -21.40 -15.63 11.68
CA ASP A 266 -22.24 -14.71 12.44
C ASP A 266 -21.44 -14.17 13.64
N LEU A 267 -21.24 -12.85 13.68
CA LEU A 267 -20.55 -12.20 14.79
C LEU A 267 -21.50 -12.12 16.00
N ASP A 268 -21.02 -12.51 17.18
CA ASP A 268 -21.84 -12.74 18.39
C ASP A 268 -21.58 -11.74 19.53
N GLY A 269 -20.71 -10.74 19.32
CA GLY A 269 -20.38 -9.71 20.29
C GLY A 269 -20.67 -8.29 19.78
N GLN A 270 -21.46 -7.51 20.53
CA GLN A 270 -21.69 -6.08 20.28
C GLN A 270 -20.97 -5.22 21.33
N GLY A 271 -20.33 -4.15 20.89
CA GLY A 271 -19.53 -3.26 21.76
C GLY A 271 -20.02 -1.81 21.82
N ARG A 272 -21.22 -1.50 21.32
CA ARG A 272 -21.69 -0.12 21.15
C ARG A 272 -22.87 0.24 22.06
N ALA A 273 -23.83 -0.66 22.25
CA ALA A 273 -25.04 -0.43 23.03
C ALA A 273 -24.93 -1.01 24.45
N ARG A 274 -25.80 -0.56 25.36
CA ARG A 274 -25.92 -1.17 26.69
C ARG A 274 -26.50 -2.60 26.57
N PRO A 275 -26.08 -3.54 27.43
CA PRO A 275 -26.73 -4.84 27.57
C PRO A 275 -28.19 -4.74 28.00
#